data_AF-A0A120G7R2-F1
#
_entry.id   AF-A0A120G7R2-F1
#
_cell.length_a   1.000
_cell.length_b   1.000
_cell.length_c   1.000
_cell.angle_alpha   90.00
_cell.angle_beta   90.00
_cell.angle_gamma   90.00
#
_symmetry.space_group_name_H-M   'P 1'
#
loop_
_entity.id
_entity.type
_entity.pdbx_description
1 polymer ?
#
loop_
_entity_poly.entity_id
_entity_poly.type
_entity_poly.pdbx_seq_one_letter_code
_entity_poly.pdbx_strand_id
1 'polypeptide(L)'
;MSARLLEKLGLKVIILNEQASASDTVIEKLERYANVHFAVVLMTADDVGGKKNVADQTLKDRARQNVVLELGYFMGKINRRRVCVLYEKGVELPSDYYGVVYIELDNGGAWRYSLAKELKGAGLEVDLNML
;
A
#
# COMPACT_ATOMS: atom_id res chain seq x y z
N MET A 1 -8.87 0.52 -8.82
CA MET A 1 -8.16 1.17 -9.96
C MET A 1 -6.71 0.72 -10.09
N SER A 2 -5.97 0.51 -8.99
CA SER A 2 -4.55 0.17 -9.03
C SER A 2 -4.24 -1.25 -9.51
N ALA A 3 -5.04 -2.25 -9.15
CA ALA A 3 -4.80 -3.63 -9.60
C ALA A 3 -4.86 -3.80 -11.13
N ARG A 4 -5.86 -3.18 -11.80
CA ARG A 4 -5.99 -3.22 -13.27
C ARG A 4 -4.78 -2.63 -13.99
N LEU A 5 -4.09 -1.65 -13.39
CA LEU A 5 -2.85 -1.12 -13.94
C LEU A 5 -1.75 -2.18 -13.90
N LEU A 6 -1.57 -2.82 -12.76
CA LEU A 6 -0.54 -3.84 -12.56
C LEU A 6 -0.76 -5.06 -13.46
N GLU A 7 -2.01 -5.46 -13.65
CA GLU A 7 -2.39 -6.52 -14.60
C GLU A 7 -2.06 -6.13 -16.05
N LYS A 8 -2.32 -4.88 -16.45
CA LYS A 8 -1.94 -4.37 -17.78
C LYS A 8 -0.43 -4.38 -18.01
N LEU A 9 0.36 -4.21 -16.95
CA LEU A 9 1.82 -4.30 -16.98
C LEU A 9 2.32 -5.76 -17.02
N GLY A 10 1.43 -6.75 -17.15
CA GLY A 10 1.77 -8.17 -17.23
C GLY A 10 2.09 -8.82 -15.88
N LEU A 11 1.84 -8.13 -14.76
CA LEU A 11 2.14 -8.65 -13.44
C LEU A 11 1.00 -9.53 -12.90
N LYS A 12 1.36 -10.59 -12.18
CA LYS A 12 0.39 -11.38 -11.40
C LYS A 12 0.07 -10.64 -10.10
N VAL A 13 -1.15 -10.13 -10.00
CA VAL A 13 -1.61 -9.34 -8.84
C VAL A 13 -2.41 -10.21 -7.88
N ILE A 14 -2.18 -10.03 -6.58
CA ILE A 14 -3.01 -10.59 -5.52
C ILE A 14 -3.65 -9.41 -4.78
N ILE A 15 -4.99 -9.34 -4.82
CA ILE A 15 -5.75 -8.36 -4.04
C ILE A 15 -6.18 -9.06 -2.76
N LEU A 16 -5.52 -8.73 -1.64
CA LEU A 16 -5.66 -9.47 -0.38
C LEU A 16 -7.12 -9.49 0.12
N ASN A 17 -7.83 -8.37 0.03
CA ASN A 17 -9.22 -8.28 0.49
C ASN A 17 -10.19 -9.14 -0.35
N GLU A 18 -9.85 -9.42 -1.62
CA GLU A 18 -10.67 -10.25 -2.51
C GLU A 18 -10.39 -11.75 -2.35
N GLN A 19 -9.32 -12.13 -1.67
CA GLN A 19 -9.03 -13.54 -1.42
C GLN A 19 -10.03 -14.12 -0.42
N ALA A 20 -10.38 -15.40 -0.56
CA ALA A 20 -11.23 -16.06 0.42
C ALA A 20 -10.53 -16.11 1.78
N SER A 21 -11.26 -15.80 2.87
CA SER A 21 -10.71 -15.92 4.22
C SER A 21 -10.63 -17.37 4.69
N ALA A 22 -11.40 -18.31 4.12
CA ALA A 22 -11.30 -19.75 4.41
C ALA A 22 -11.30 -20.14 5.91
N SER A 23 -12.02 -19.40 6.76
CA SER A 23 -12.02 -19.51 8.24
C SER A 23 -10.72 -19.10 8.94
N ASP A 24 -9.75 -18.57 8.19
CA ASP A 24 -8.54 -17.97 8.72
C ASP A 24 -8.84 -16.64 9.41
N THR A 25 -8.04 -16.34 10.43
CA THR A 25 -7.86 -14.98 10.93
C THR A 25 -7.26 -14.09 9.83
N VAL A 26 -7.39 -12.77 10.01
CA VAL A 26 -6.77 -11.78 9.11
C VAL A 26 -5.26 -12.01 8.99
N ILE A 27 -4.60 -12.42 10.08
CA ILE A 27 -3.15 -12.68 10.11
C ILE A 27 -2.80 -13.90 9.28
N GLU A 28 -3.48 -15.03 9.47
CA GLU A 28 -3.22 -16.27 8.72
C GLU A 28 -3.46 -16.08 7.22
N LYS A 29 -4.50 -15.33 6.85
CA LYS A 29 -4.74 -14.93 5.45
C LYS A 29 -3.57 -14.12 4.91
N LEU A 30 -3.08 -13.15 5.67
CA LEU A 30 -1.97 -12.29 5.30
C LEU A 30 -0.70 -13.13 5.09
N GLU A 31 -0.39 -14.04 6.01
CA GLU A 31 0.76 -14.96 5.92
C GLU A 31 0.69 -15.86 4.67
N ARG A 32 -0.49 -16.42 4.37
CA ARG A 32 -0.71 -17.26 3.19
C ARG A 32 -0.36 -16.56 1.88
N TYR A 33 -0.69 -15.27 1.77
CA TYR A 33 -0.48 -14.49 0.55
C TYR A 33 0.77 -13.59 0.62
N ALA A 34 1.60 -13.73 1.65
CA ALA A 34 2.76 -12.87 1.87
C ALA A 34 3.96 -13.16 0.96
N ASN A 35 3.99 -14.32 0.29
CA ASN A 35 5.09 -14.70 -0.60
C ASN A 35 4.97 -13.98 -1.95
N VAL A 36 5.32 -12.70 -1.95
CA VAL A 36 5.27 -11.81 -3.11
C VAL A 36 6.61 -11.13 -3.33
N HIS A 37 6.88 -10.71 -4.56
CA HIS A 37 8.09 -9.96 -4.89
C HIS A 37 8.00 -8.48 -4.48
N PHE A 38 6.79 -7.92 -4.49
CA PHE A 38 6.55 -6.52 -4.18
C PHE A 38 5.15 -6.35 -3.57
N ALA A 39 5.00 -5.42 -2.63
CA ALA A 39 3.72 -5.07 -2.02
C ALA A 39 3.35 -3.62 -2.29
N VAL A 40 2.10 -3.40 -2.69
CA VAL A 40 1.51 -2.06 -2.83
C VAL A 40 0.43 -1.91 -1.78
N VAL A 41 0.60 -0.96 -0.87
CA VAL A 41 -0.33 -0.69 0.23
C VAL A 41 -1.13 0.56 -0.11
N LEU A 42 -2.46 0.48 -0.01
CA LEU A 42 -3.37 1.58 -0.32
C LEU A 42 -3.85 2.24 0.97
N MET A 43 -3.48 3.51 1.20
CA MET A 43 -3.87 4.31 2.36
C MET A 43 -4.87 5.39 1.95
N THR A 44 -6.16 5.08 2.07
CA THR A 44 -7.28 6.01 1.85
C THR A 44 -7.86 6.52 3.16
N ALA A 45 -8.66 7.58 3.10
CA ALA A 45 -9.32 8.20 4.25
C ALA A 45 -10.49 7.35 4.80
N ASP A 46 -10.20 6.11 5.21
CA ASP A 46 -11.22 5.14 5.63
C ASP A 46 -11.64 5.29 7.10
N ASP A 47 -10.74 5.79 7.95
CA ASP A 47 -10.94 6.02 9.37
C ASP A 47 -10.57 7.48 9.72
N VAL A 48 -10.98 7.94 10.91
CA VAL A 48 -10.47 9.18 11.51
C VAL A 48 -9.82 8.90 12.87
N GLY A 49 -8.79 9.66 13.25
CA GLY A 49 -8.11 9.49 14.52
C GLY A 49 -7.31 10.70 14.99
N GLY A 50 -6.84 10.68 16.23
CA GLY A 50 -6.07 11.78 16.80
C GLY A 50 -5.33 11.39 18.07
N LYS A 51 -4.31 12.16 18.43
CA LYS A 51 -3.56 11.98 19.67
C LYS A 51 -4.45 12.34 20.86
N LYS A 52 -4.36 11.56 21.95
CA LYS A 52 -5.00 11.93 23.22
C LYS A 52 -4.38 13.22 23.77
N ASN A 53 -5.21 14.03 24.43
CA ASN A 53 -4.80 15.23 25.18
C ASN A 53 -4.13 16.35 24.34
N VAL A 54 -4.45 16.46 23.05
CA VAL A 54 -4.10 17.64 22.26
C VAL A 54 -5.22 18.66 22.39
N ALA A 55 -4.85 19.93 22.63
CA ALA A 55 -5.81 21.02 22.86
C ALA A 55 -6.80 21.19 21.70
N ASP A 56 -6.32 21.02 20.47
CA ASP A 56 -7.14 20.79 19.29
C ASP A 56 -7.43 19.29 19.16
N GLN A 57 -8.63 18.86 19.55
CA GLN A 57 -9.13 17.49 19.34
C GLN A 57 -9.52 17.23 17.88
N THR A 58 -8.80 17.81 16.93
CA THR A 58 -9.10 17.64 15.51
C THR A 58 -8.73 16.21 15.10
N LEU A 59 -9.77 15.40 14.85
CA LEU A 59 -9.59 14.11 14.21
C LEU A 59 -9.07 14.33 12.78
N LYS A 60 -8.09 13.52 12.39
CA LYS A 60 -7.50 13.52 11.05
C LYS A 60 -7.92 12.26 10.34
N ASP A 61 -8.13 12.38 9.04
CA ASP A 61 -8.31 11.25 8.14
C ASP A 61 -7.06 10.35 8.19
N ARG A 62 -7.27 9.05 8.26
CA ARG A 62 -6.19 8.06 8.34
C ARG A 62 -6.60 6.76 7.65
N ALA A 63 -5.60 5.98 7.27
CA ALA A 63 -5.84 4.61 6.80
C ALA A 63 -6.38 3.72 7.94
N ARG A 64 -7.12 2.66 7.56
CA ARG A 64 -7.54 1.63 8.53
C ARG A 64 -6.36 1.05 9.29
N GLN A 65 -6.59 0.71 10.55
CA GLN A 65 -5.55 0.10 11.40
C GLN A 65 -4.98 -1.20 10.81
N ASN A 66 -5.82 -2.02 10.18
CA ASN A 66 -5.36 -3.25 9.52
C ASN A 66 -4.40 -2.97 8.35
N VAL A 67 -4.58 -1.87 7.63
CA VAL A 67 -3.69 -1.46 6.53
C VAL A 67 -2.32 -1.04 7.08
N VAL A 68 -2.29 -0.36 8.23
CA VAL A 68 -1.03 0.02 8.91
C VAL A 68 -0.28 -1.23 9.40
N LEU A 69 -1.01 -2.24 9.90
CA LEU A 69 -0.45 -3.54 10.27
C LEU A 69 0.13 -4.27 9.04
N GLU A 70 -0.62 -4.35 7.94
CA GLU A 70 -0.18 -4.95 6.68
C GLU A 70 1.12 -4.31 6.16
N LEU A 71 1.20 -2.97 6.19
CA LEU A 71 2.42 -2.25 5.83
C LEU A 71 3.62 -2.71 6.66
N GLY A 72 3.47 -2.71 7.99
CA GLY A 72 4.55 -3.13 8.90
C GLY A 72 4.97 -4.58 8.66
N TYR A 73 4.02 -5.47 8.46
CA TYR A 73 4.30 -6.87 8.17
C TYR A 73 5.09 -7.05 6.86
N PHE A 74 4.64 -6.45 5.75
CA PHE A 74 5.32 -6.63 4.46
C PHE A 74 6.73 -6.01 4.47
N MET A 75 6.93 -4.90 5.18
CA MET A 75 8.29 -4.36 5.35
C MET A 75 9.23 -5.34 6.04
N GLY A 76 8.76 -6.01 7.08
CA GLY A 76 9.53 -7.03 7.79
C GLY A 76 9.76 -8.29 6.94
N LYS A 77 8.74 -8.72 6.19
CA LYS A 77 8.76 -9.97 5.43
C LYS A 77 9.57 -9.90 4.14
N ILE A 78 9.36 -8.86 3.34
CA ILE A 78 9.92 -8.75 1.98
C ILE A 78 10.90 -7.58 1.81
N ASN A 79 11.29 -6.92 2.91
CA ASN A 79 12.12 -5.70 2.94
C ASN A 79 11.37 -4.45 2.47
N ARG A 80 11.52 -3.34 3.21
CA ARG A 80 10.97 -2.00 2.88
C ARG A 80 11.23 -1.52 1.44
N ARG A 81 12.33 -1.92 0.81
CA ARG A 81 12.65 -1.58 -0.60
C ARG A 81 11.71 -2.24 -1.62
N ARG A 82 10.91 -3.21 -1.21
CA ARG A 82 9.92 -3.91 -2.03
C ARG A 82 8.49 -3.58 -1.62
N VAL A 83 8.30 -2.45 -0.93
CA VAL A 83 6.99 -1.98 -0.47
C VAL A 83 6.80 -0.52 -0.92
N CYS A 84 5.65 -0.24 -1.52
CA CYS A 84 5.23 1.10 -1.89
C CYS A 84 3.88 1.40 -1.25
N VAL A 85 3.73 2.60 -0.68
CA VAL A 85 2.46 3.11 -0.18
C VAL A 85 1.89 4.06 -1.23
N LEU A 86 0.68 3.78 -1.70
CA LEU A 86 -0.15 4.74 -2.41
C LEU A 86 -1.10 5.38 -1.39
N TYR A 87 -1.12 6.70 -1.30
CA TYR A 87 -1.94 7.38 -0.29
C TYR A 87 -2.82 8.48 -0.87
N GLU A 88 -4.00 8.66 -0.28
CA GLU A 88 -4.88 9.78 -0.59
C GLU A 88 -4.39 11.06 0.09
N LYS A 89 -4.45 12.18 -0.62
CA LYS A 89 -3.98 13.47 -0.11
C LYS A 89 -4.72 13.84 1.19
N GLY A 90 -3.97 14.18 2.23
CA GLY A 90 -4.52 14.60 3.52
C GLY A 90 -4.64 13.48 4.56
N VAL A 91 -4.49 12.22 4.16
CA VAL A 91 -4.43 11.07 5.07
C VAL A 91 -3.16 11.15 5.93
N GLU A 92 -3.31 10.90 7.23
CA GLU A 92 -2.19 10.75 8.16
C GLU A 92 -1.31 9.56 7.76
N LEU A 93 -0.04 9.84 7.50
CA LEU A 93 0.97 8.84 7.19
C LEU A 93 1.85 8.57 8.42
N PRO A 94 2.19 7.30 8.69
CA PRO A 94 3.04 7.00 9.83
C PRO A 94 4.49 7.47 9.59
N SER A 95 5.03 8.25 10.53
CA SER A 95 6.29 8.98 10.37
C SER A 95 7.55 8.10 10.41
N ASP A 96 7.49 6.95 11.08
CA ASP A 96 8.68 6.14 11.41
C ASP A 96 9.05 5.09 10.35
N TYR A 97 8.39 5.12 9.20
CA TYR A 97 8.53 4.14 8.12
C TYR A 97 9.64 4.54 7.13
N TYR A 98 10.82 4.88 7.66
CA TYR A 98 11.96 5.35 6.88
C TYR A 98 12.36 4.32 5.81
N GLY A 99 12.43 4.78 4.55
CA GLY A 99 12.84 3.97 3.40
C GLY A 99 11.73 3.18 2.71
N VAL A 100 10.46 3.44 3.06
CA VAL A 100 9.30 3.09 2.23
C VAL A 100 8.97 4.28 1.32
N VAL A 101 8.63 4.01 0.07
CA VAL A 101 8.21 5.04 -0.89
C VAL A 101 6.73 5.34 -0.69
N TYR A 102 6.40 6.63 -0.56
CA TYR A 102 5.03 7.13 -0.50
C TYR A 102 4.72 7.89 -1.79
N ILE A 103 3.64 7.49 -2.46
CA ILE A 103 3.17 8.11 -3.70
C ILE A 103 1.75 8.59 -3.47
N GLU A 104 1.53 9.90 -3.64
CA GLU A 104 0.18 10.48 -3.57
C GLU A 104 -0.66 9.99 -4.74
N LEU A 105 -1.90 9.58 -4.48
CA LEU A 105 -2.91 9.30 -5.49
C LEU A 105 -3.41 10.62 -6.07
N ASP A 106 -2.71 11.13 -7.07
CA ASP A 106 -3.11 12.35 -7.76
C ASP A 106 -4.25 12.08 -8.76
N ASN A 107 -5.12 13.08 -8.94
CA ASN A 107 -6.21 13.03 -9.90
C ASN A 107 -5.73 12.99 -11.37
N GLY A 108 -4.51 13.47 -11.63
CA GLY A 108 -3.89 13.47 -12.96
C GLY A 108 -3.36 12.10 -13.40
N GLY A 109 -3.26 11.13 -12.47
CA GLY A 109 -2.76 9.79 -12.75
C GLY A 109 -1.24 9.65 -12.82
N ALA A 110 -0.47 10.67 -12.41
CA ALA A 110 1.00 10.62 -12.38
C ALA A 110 1.54 9.54 -11.43
N TRP A 111 0.76 9.15 -10.42
CA TRP A 111 1.06 8.05 -9.51
C TRP A 111 1.29 6.72 -10.24
N ARG A 112 0.66 6.50 -11.41
CA ARG A 112 0.80 5.27 -12.19
C ARG A 112 2.23 5.09 -12.70
N TYR A 113 2.78 6.17 -13.26
CA TYR A 113 4.16 6.21 -13.74
C TYR A 113 5.15 6.08 -12.58
N SER A 114 4.89 6.80 -11.49
CA SER A 114 5.73 6.73 -10.28
C SER A 114 5.78 5.30 -9.71
N LEU A 115 4.62 4.64 -9.60
CA LEU A 115 4.53 3.26 -9.15
C LEU A 115 5.28 2.30 -10.09
N ALA A 116 5.08 2.45 -11.40
CA ALA A 116 5.74 1.60 -12.39
C ALA A 116 7.27 1.72 -12.35
N LYS A 117 7.79 2.93 -12.07
CA LYS A 117 9.22 3.16 -11.84
C LYS A 117 9.73 2.41 -10.61
N GLU A 118 8.99 2.41 -9.51
CA GLU A 118 9.36 1.67 -8.30
C GLU A 118 9.31 0.15 -8.50
N LEU A 119 8.30 -0.36 -9.19
CA LEU A 119 8.21 -1.79 -9.53
C LEU A 119 9.42 -2.23 -10.36
N LYS A 120 9.78 -1.44 -11.38
CA LYS A 120 10.97 -1.68 -12.21
C LYS A 120 12.26 -1.59 -11.39
N GLY A 121 12.37 -0.61 -10.49
CA GLY A 121 13.50 -0.46 -9.56
C GLY A 121 13.66 -1.64 -8.60
N ALA A 122 12.56 -2.30 -8.24
CA ALA A 122 12.56 -3.53 -7.46
C ALA A 122 12.87 -4.80 -8.28
N GLY A 123 13.12 -4.66 -9.59
CA GLY A 123 13.49 -5.76 -10.49
C GLY A 123 12.30 -6.52 -11.09
N LEU A 124 11.09 -5.95 -11.07
CA LEU A 124 9.97 -6.49 -11.84
C LEU A 124 10.09 -6.07 -13.31
N GLU A 125 9.76 -6.99 -14.21
CA GLU A 125 9.65 -6.70 -15.64
C GLU A 125 8.38 -5.89 -15.89
N VAL A 126 8.56 -4.58 -16.06
CA VAL A 126 7.47 -3.62 -16.29
C VAL A 126 7.78 -2.80 -17.53
N ASP A 127 6.88 -2.82 -18.51
CA ASP A 127 6.97 -1.98 -19.70
C ASP A 127 6.27 -0.62 -19.45
N LEU A 128 7.07 0.43 -19.33
CA LEU A 128 6.58 1.79 -19.08
C LEU A 128 5.85 2.39 -20.30
N ASN A 129 5.98 1.81 -21.49
CA ASN A 129 5.27 2.28 -22.69
C ASN A 129 3.79 1.86 -22.71
N MET A 130 3.36 1.01 -21.77
CA MET A 130 1.97 0.54 -21.65
C MET A 130 1.10 1.44 -20.75
N LEU A 131 1.63 2.58 -20.29
CA LEU A 131 1.01 3.50 -19.33
C LEU A 131 0.24 4.65 -19.99
#